data_AF-A0A4Y2S8K8-F1
#
_entry.id   AF-A0A4Y2S8K8-F1
#
_cell.length_a   1.000
_cell.length_b   1.000
_cell.length_c   1.000
_cell.angle_alpha   90.00
_cell.angle_beta   90.00
_cell.angle_gamma   90.00
#
_symmetry.space_group_name_H-M   'P 1'
#
loop_
_entity.id
_entity.type
_entity.pdbx_description
1 polymer ?
#
loop_
_entity_poly.entity_id
_entity_poly.type
_entity_poly.pdbx_seq_one_letter_code
_entity_poly.pdbx_strand_id
1 'polypeptide(L)' 'MPKRSISYTKPPEPSFIKKMKDAIGYQEPDTVETKRETLPFQDDDQEERDDEMPVVVVLNEGDLTEEQAKKITEKG' A
#
# COMPACT_ATOMS: atom_id res chain seq x y z
N MET A 1 26.13 -20.47 -23.30
CA MET A 1 26.30 -20.26 -21.85
C MET A 1 25.51 -21.33 -21.11
N PRO A 2 26.07 -22.07 -20.14
CA PRO A 2 25.31 -23.10 -19.45
C PRO A 2 24.33 -22.44 -18.46
N LYS A 3 23.02 -22.66 -18.65
CA LYS A 3 21.99 -22.26 -17.70
C LYS A 3 22.13 -23.14 -16.45
N ARG A 4 22.65 -22.59 -15.35
CA ARG A 4 22.69 -23.26 -14.04
C ARG A 4 21.27 -23.29 -13.47
N SER A 5 20.57 -24.40 -13.68
CA SER A 5 19.29 -24.70 -13.04
C SER A 5 19.53 -25.01 -11.56
N ILE A 6 19.35 -24.01 -10.70
CA ILE A 6 19.37 -24.18 -9.23
C ILE A 6 17.92 -24.35 -8.78
N SER A 7 17.58 -25.52 -8.27
CA SER A 7 16.33 -25.76 -7.54
C SER A 7 16.57 -25.61 -6.04
N TYR A 8 15.70 -24.86 -5.36
CA TYR A 8 15.71 -24.71 -3.92
C TYR A 8 14.42 -25.31 -3.35
N THR A 9 14.55 -26.27 -2.45
CA THR A 9 13.44 -26.85 -1.70
C THR A 9 13.58 -26.46 -0.24
N LYS A 10 12.55 -25.83 0.33
CA LYS A 10 12.56 -25.45 1.75
C LYS A 10 12.34 -26.71 2.61
N PRO A 11 13.30 -27.12 3.46
CA PRO A 11 13.11 -28.25 4.35
C PRO A 11 12.06 -27.92 5.44
N PRO A 12 11.43 -28.94 6.05
CA PRO A 12 10.49 -28.72 7.13
C PRO A 12 11.17 -28.07 8.34
N GLU A 13 10.43 -27.22 9.05
CA GLU A 13 10.95 -26.54 10.23
C GLU A 13 11.34 -27.54 11.34
N PRO A 14 12.54 -27.39 11.95
CA PRO A 14 12.99 -28.22 13.06
C PRO A 14 12.05 -28.19 14.26
N SER A 15 11.94 -29.32 14.97
CA SER A 15 11.02 -29.47 16.10
C SER A 15 11.26 -28.49 17.26
N PHE A 16 12.51 -28.05 17.46
CA PHE A 16 12.82 -27.09 18.52
C PHE A 16 12.28 -25.68 18.20
N ILE A 17 12.35 -25.25 16.92
CA ILE A 17 11.87 -23.92 16.51
C ILE A 17 10.34 -23.87 16.60
N LYS A 18 9.66 -24.96 16.19
CA LYS A 18 8.20 -25.09 16.34
C LYS A 18 7.75 -24.90 17.79
N LYS A 19 8.34 -25.67 18.72
CA LYS A 19 8.02 -25.57 20.15
C LYS A 19 8.27 -24.18 20.71
N MET A 20 9.34 -23.51 20.26
CA MET A 20 9.66 -22.16 20.68
C MET A 20 8.62 -21.15 20.17
N LYS A 21 8.25 -21.22 18.89
CA LYS A 21 7.22 -20.38 18.26
C LYS A 21 5.88 -20.54 18.97
N ASP A 22 5.48 -21.78 19.26
CA ASP A 22 4.23 -22.09 19.96
C ASP A 22 4.22 -21.49 21.38
N ALA A 23 5.33 -21.59 22.11
CA ALA A 23 5.44 -21.09 23.47
C ALA A 23 5.33 -19.55 23.58
N ILE A 24 5.74 -18.82 22.54
CA ILE A 24 5.69 -17.35 22.51
C ILE A 24 4.49 -16.81 21.73
N GLY A 25 3.61 -17.68 21.20
CA GLY A 25 2.48 -17.27 20.38
C GLY A 25 2.88 -16.62 19.05
N TYR A 26 4.00 -17.02 18.47
CA TYR A 26 4.51 -16.44 17.22
C TYR A 26 3.53 -16.66 16.07
N GLN A 27 3.15 -15.57 15.39
CA GLN A 27 2.39 -15.59 14.15
C GLN A 27 3.33 -15.32 12.98
N GLU A 28 3.24 -16.12 11.92
CA GLU A 28 4.05 -15.88 10.73
C GLU A 28 3.60 -14.56 10.05
N PRO A 29 4.55 -13.68 9.68
CA PRO A 29 4.21 -12.44 9.01
C PRO A 29 3.73 -12.71 7.57
N ASP A 30 3.02 -11.73 7.01
CA ASP A 30 2.57 -11.77 5.63
C ASP A 30 3.72 -12.06 4.67
N THR A 31 3.47 -13.00 3.76
CA THR A 31 4.44 -13.37 2.74
C THR A 31 4.34 -12.43 1.54
N VAL A 32 5.30 -12.54 0.61
CA VAL A 32 5.21 -11.80 -0.67
C VAL A 32 3.94 -12.20 -1.43
N GLU A 33 3.51 -13.46 -1.34
CA GLU A 33 2.29 -13.94 -2.01
C GLU A 33 1.04 -13.30 -1.40
N THR A 34 0.98 -13.19 -0.06
CA THR A 34 -0.11 -12.51 0.65
C THR A 34 -0.29 -11.06 0.17
N LYS A 35 0.81 -10.37 -0.17
CA LYS A 35 0.76 -9.00 -0.71
C LYS A 35 0.34 -8.92 -2.18
N ARG A 36 0.37 -10.04 -2.90
CA ARG A 36 -0.08 -10.14 -4.30
C ARG A 36 -1.55 -10.52 -4.41
N GLU A 37 -2.19 -10.86 -3.30
CA GLU A 37 -3.62 -11.16 -3.28
C GLU A 37 -4.40 -9.93 -3.74
N THR A 38 -5.33 -10.15 -4.67
CA THR A 38 -6.25 -9.11 -5.09
C THR A 38 -7.21 -8.85 -3.95
N LEU A 39 -7.04 -7.72 -3.27
CA LEU A 39 -8.02 -7.26 -2.30
C LEU A 39 -9.36 -7.02 -3.01
N PRO A 40 -10.50 -7.29 -2.34
CA PRO A 40 -11.78 -6.89 -2.89
C PRO A 40 -11.71 -5.39 -3.20
N PHE A 41 -12.18 -5.00 -4.38
CA PHE A 41 -12.35 -3.60 -4.72
C PHE A 41 -13.33 -3.02 -3.70
N GLN A 42 -12.80 -2.29 -2.73
CA GLN A 42 -13.61 -1.34 -1.98
C GLN A 42 -13.88 -0.24 -2.99
N ASP A 43 -15.15 -0.07 -3.33
CA ASP A 43 -15.66 1.17 -3.92
C ASP A 43 -15.48 2.21 -2.81
N ASP A 44 -14.23 2.63 -2.62
CA ASP A 44 -13.87 3.72 -1.73
C ASP A 44 -14.39 4.98 -2.43
N ASP A 45 -15.71 5.16 -2.40
CA ASP A 45 -16.37 6.47 -2.36
C ASP A 45 -15.96 7.17 -1.04
N GLN A 46 -14.66 7.16 -0.74
CA GLN A 46 -14.10 7.90 0.36
C GLN A 46 -14.28 9.36 0.01
N GLU A 47 -15.01 10.06 0.89
CA GLU A 47 -15.16 11.50 0.78
C GLU A 47 -13.75 12.11 0.70
N GLU A 48 -13.52 12.91 -0.34
CA GLU A 48 -12.26 13.62 -0.56
C GLU A 48 -11.93 14.39 0.73
N ARG A 49 -10.81 14.06 1.37
CA ARG A 49 -10.50 14.63 2.67
C ARG A 49 -9.84 15.99 2.47
N ASP A 50 -10.10 16.94 3.38
CA ASP A 50 -9.51 18.28 3.33
C ASP A 50 -7.96 18.24 3.28
N ASP A 51 -7.32 17.23 3.88
CA ASP A 51 -5.87 17.02 3.87
C ASP A 51 -5.31 16.45 2.54
N GLU A 52 -6.19 15.94 1.67
CA GLU A 52 -5.83 15.39 0.36
C GLU A 52 -5.94 16.43 -0.76
N MET A 53 -6.52 17.60 -0.47
CA MET A 53 -6.66 18.68 -1.43
C MET A 53 -5.29 19.20 -1.91
N PRO A 54 -5.16 19.54 -3.20
CA PRO A 54 -3.90 20.03 -3.76
C PRO A 54 -3.53 21.40 -3.17
N VAL A 55 -2.23 21.60 -2.95
CA VAL A 55 -1.70 22.91 -2.54
C VAL A 55 -1.69 23.85 -3.73
N VAL A 56 -2.41 24.97 -3.62
CA VAL A 56 -2.48 25.99 -4.66
C VAL A 56 -1.32 26.97 -4.51
N VAL A 57 -0.53 27.14 -5.57
CA VAL A 57 0.60 28.07 -5.63
C VAL A 57 0.38 29.08 -6.75
N VAL A 58 0.45 30.37 -6.42
CA VAL A 58 0.31 31.50 -7.35
C VAL A 58 1.71 32.04 -7.66
N LEU A 59 2.12 32.00 -8.93
CA LEU A 59 3.46 32.42 -9.35
C LEU A 59 3.45 33.73 -10.14
N ASN A 60 2.41 33.96 -10.94
CA ASN A 60 2.28 35.12 -11.81
C ASN A 60 0.99 35.89 -11.56
N GLU A 61 0.97 37.15 -12.01
CA GLU A 61 -0.26 37.93 -12.04
C GLU A 61 -1.26 37.29 -13.01
N GLY A 62 -2.40 36.85 -12.48
CA GLY A 62 -3.47 36.18 -13.24
C GLY A 62 -3.70 34.72 -12.85
N ASP A 63 -2.81 34.11 -12.06
CA ASP A 63 -3.03 32.76 -11.52
C ASP A 63 -4.17 32.78 -10.48
N LEU A 64 -4.90 31.66 -10.39
CA LEU A 64 -6.04 31.53 -9.48
C LEU A 64 -5.58 31.34 -8.03
N THR A 65 -6.26 32.02 -7.11
CA THR A 65 -6.12 31.75 -5.68
C THR A 65 -6.92 30.52 -5.26
N GLU A 66 -6.59 29.95 -4.11
CA GLU A 66 -7.28 28.78 -3.56
C GLU A 66 -8.80 28.98 -3.47
N GLU A 67 -9.26 30.15 -3.01
CA GLU A 67 -10.69 30.46 -2.91
C GLU A 67 -11.40 30.52 -4.26
N GLN A 68 -10.69 30.98 -5.30
CA GLN A 68 -11.24 31.06 -6.65
C GLN A 68 -11.32 29.67 -7.28
N ALA A 69 -10.31 28.83 -7.06
CA ALA A 69 -10.31 27.44 -7.51
C ALA A 69 -11.47 26.65 -6.88
N LYS A 70 -11.67 26.74 -5.56
CA LYS A 70 -12.76 26.07 -4.83
C LYS A 70 -14.14 26.43 -5.39
N LYS A 71 -14.39 27.71 -5.68
CA LYS A 71 -15.68 28.18 -6.24
C LYS A 71 -15.98 27.64 -7.65
N ILE A 72 -14.95 27.31 -8.42
CA ILE A 72 -15.10 26.76 -9.77
C ILE A 72 -15.38 25.26 -9.69
N THR A 73 -14.71 24.54 -8.81
CA THR A 73 -14.87 23.08 -8.62
C THR A 73 -16.20 22.72 -7.96
N GLU A 74 -16.71 23.53 -7.02
CA GLU A 74 -17.99 23.29 -6.33
C GLU A 74 -19.24 23.55 -7.19
N LYS A 75 -19.09 24.18 -8.36
CA LYS A 75 -20.21 24.57 -9.24
C LYS A 75 -20.38 23.66 -10.47
N GLY A 76 -19.44 22.74 -10.71
CA GLY A 76 -19.49 21.74 -11.79
C GLY A 76 -20.02 20.41 -11.29
#